data_AF-A0A022L1B4-F1
#
_entry.id   AF-A0A022L1B4-F1
#
_cell.length_a   1.000
_cell.length_b   1.000
_cell.length_c   1.000
_cell.angle_alpha   90.00
_cell.angle_beta   90.00
_cell.angle_gamma   90.00
#
_symmetry.space_group_name_H-M   'P 1'
#
loop_
_entity.id
_entity.type
_entity.pdbx_description
1 polymer ?
#
loop_
_entity_poly.entity_id
_entity_poly.type
_entity_poly.pdbx_seq_one_letter_code
_entity_poly.pdbx_strand_id
1 'polypeptide(L)'
;MRIKGGAAVLAVAGALVLTGCVTGIGTEQRQPTADPSDPVQDAVTHRWYTPAEVTEDPAAITAKLPQLQVTGGISLDGRFTDPYDRVPVPTPDDYWWQAVVVVGEEHVAEMIDRASAATASDGGGDGEVLTGEGTSTMNEPAGTRADDSVISGVLMGPLQEQVGQCPTDWILLGKTFTADETHTKSPVTADRLVITTAAVCEGGDRIVVDALRF
;
A
#
# COMPACT_ATOMS: atom_id res chain seq x y z
N MET A 1 55.21 -41.48 -3.99
CA MET A 1 56.29 -40.84 -4.77
C MET A 1 56.41 -39.40 -4.27
N ARG A 2 57.54 -39.05 -3.63
CA ARG A 2 57.83 -37.75 -3.01
C ARG A 2 58.74 -36.95 -3.94
N ILE A 3 58.43 -35.68 -4.19
CA ILE A 3 59.35 -34.63 -4.66
C ILE A 3 58.88 -33.38 -3.90
N LYS A 4 59.43 -32.97 -2.75
CA LYS A 4 60.76 -32.40 -2.42
C LYS A 4 61.20 -31.25 -3.33
N GLY A 5 60.99 -30.03 -2.81
CA GLY A 5 62.09 -29.09 -2.58
C GLY A 5 62.21 -27.91 -3.56
N GLY A 6 62.22 -26.70 -3.02
CA GLY A 6 62.69 -25.51 -3.73
C GLY A 6 62.20 -24.19 -3.13
N ALA A 7 62.71 -23.84 -1.94
CA ALA A 7 62.63 -22.48 -1.40
C ALA A 7 63.91 -21.71 -1.77
N ALA A 8 63.79 -20.48 -2.25
CA ALA A 8 64.79 -19.40 -2.12
C ALA A 8 64.16 -18.07 -2.61
N VAL A 9 63.80 -17.16 -1.71
CA VAL A 9 64.58 -15.99 -1.21
C VAL A 9 64.23 -14.70 -1.96
N LEU A 10 63.51 -13.84 -1.22
CA LEU A 10 63.57 -12.37 -1.13
C LEU A 10 64.15 -11.54 -2.29
N ALA A 11 63.34 -10.58 -2.75
CA ALA A 11 63.80 -9.20 -2.92
C ALA A 11 62.68 -8.24 -2.49
N VAL A 12 62.84 -7.67 -1.30
CA VAL A 12 62.14 -6.46 -0.85
C VAL A 12 62.80 -5.29 -1.58
N ALA A 13 62.03 -4.57 -2.38
CA ALA A 13 62.38 -3.22 -2.81
C ALA A 13 61.19 -2.32 -2.49
N GLY A 14 61.35 -1.53 -1.43
CA GLY A 14 60.39 -0.50 -1.04
C GLY A 14 60.35 0.61 -2.08
N ALA A 15 59.15 1.08 -2.38
CA ALA A 15 58.91 2.38 -2.98
C ALA A 15 57.75 3.02 -2.21
N LEU A 16 58.10 3.72 -1.13
CA LEU A 16 57.30 4.78 -0.55
C LEU A 16 57.30 5.94 -1.55
N VAL A 17 56.18 6.15 -2.24
CA VAL A 17 55.87 7.46 -2.83
C VAL A 17 54.55 7.91 -2.22
N LEU A 18 54.69 8.84 -1.28
CA LEU A 18 53.62 9.67 -0.74
C LEU A 18 53.10 10.61 -1.83
N THR A 19 51.87 11.08 -1.60
CA THR A 19 51.22 12.27 -2.17
C THR A 19 50.72 12.22 -3.60
N GLY A 20 49.40 12.18 -3.71
CA GLY A 20 48.65 12.60 -4.88
C GLY A 20 47.17 12.28 -4.69
N CYS A 21 46.43 13.17 -4.01
CA CYS A 21 44.98 13.19 -4.05
C CYS A 21 44.54 13.34 -5.52
N VAL A 22 44.31 12.24 -6.20
CA VAL A 22 43.59 12.22 -7.46
C VAL A 22 42.20 11.73 -7.13
N THR A 23 41.30 12.70 -7.01
CA THR A 23 39.86 12.56 -7.16
C THR A 23 39.57 11.60 -8.31
N GLY A 24 39.35 10.33 -7.94
CA GLY A 24 38.79 9.34 -8.83
C GLY A 24 37.43 9.84 -9.26
N ILE A 25 37.35 10.22 -10.53
CA ILE A 25 36.12 10.49 -11.26
C ILE A 25 35.39 9.15 -11.37
N GLY A 26 34.80 8.71 -10.26
CA GLY A 26 33.72 7.75 -10.30
C GLY A 26 32.57 8.47 -10.93
N THR A 27 32.28 8.17 -12.20
CA THR A 27 30.93 8.33 -12.72
C THR A 27 30.04 7.42 -11.88
N GLU A 28 29.61 7.90 -10.71
CA GLU A 28 28.27 7.58 -10.24
C GLU A 28 27.38 7.97 -11.40
N GLN A 29 26.95 6.97 -12.19
CA GLN A 29 25.73 7.11 -12.95
C GLN A 29 24.66 7.38 -11.91
N ARG A 30 24.46 8.67 -11.60
CA ARG A 30 23.27 9.16 -10.95
C ARG A 30 22.15 8.67 -11.86
N GLN A 31 21.51 7.56 -11.48
CA GLN A 31 20.26 7.14 -12.10
C GLN A 31 19.42 8.41 -12.19
N PRO A 32 18.93 8.79 -13.39
CA PRO A 32 18.01 9.90 -13.50
C PRO A 32 16.93 9.65 -12.46
N THR A 33 16.83 10.52 -11.46
CA THR A 33 15.68 10.51 -10.56
C THR A 33 14.49 10.68 -11.48
N ALA A 34 13.64 9.65 -11.56
CA ALA A 34 12.42 9.71 -12.35
C ALA A 34 11.68 11.00 -12.01
N ASP A 35 11.13 11.69 -13.02
CA ASP A 35 10.33 12.88 -12.76
C ASP A 35 9.14 12.45 -11.89
N PRO A 36 8.91 13.04 -10.71
CA PRO A 36 7.76 12.68 -9.88
C PRO A 36 6.42 12.92 -10.58
N SER A 37 6.41 13.67 -11.68
CA SER A 37 5.25 13.91 -12.54
C SER A 37 5.02 12.82 -13.59
N ASP A 38 5.99 11.93 -13.82
CA ASP A 38 5.83 10.82 -14.75
C ASP A 38 5.05 9.69 -14.06
N PRO A 39 3.93 9.22 -14.64
CA PRO A 39 3.21 8.07 -14.10
C PRO A 39 4.06 6.81 -14.09
N VAL A 40 3.89 6.03 -13.03
CA VAL A 40 4.57 4.75 -12.84
C VAL A 40 3.54 3.64 -12.70
N GLN A 41 3.87 2.47 -13.23
CA GLN A 41 3.06 1.26 -13.03
C GLN A 41 3.57 0.51 -11.81
N ASP A 42 2.66 0.21 -10.89
CA ASP A 42 2.97 -0.64 -9.74
C ASP A 42 3.11 -2.10 -10.17
N ALA A 43 4.16 -2.75 -9.64
CA ALA A 43 4.52 -4.10 -10.08
C ALA A 43 3.57 -5.19 -9.58
N VAL A 44 2.85 -4.93 -8.47
CA VAL A 44 1.97 -5.91 -7.80
C VAL A 44 0.56 -5.80 -8.38
N THR A 45 0.02 -4.59 -8.38
CA THR A 45 -1.37 -4.31 -8.75
C THR A 45 -1.54 -4.04 -10.24
N HIS A 46 -0.43 -3.78 -10.97
CA HIS A 46 -0.41 -3.34 -12.37
C HIS A 46 -1.17 -2.03 -12.63
N ARG A 47 -1.50 -1.28 -11.58
CA ARG A 47 -2.19 0.02 -11.66
C ARG A 47 -1.18 1.15 -11.88
N TRP A 48 -1.65 2.23 -12.50
CA TRP A 48 -0.85 3.42 -12.79
C TRP A 48 -1.17 4.55 -11.82
N TYR A 49 -0.14 5.19 -11.27
CA TYR A 49 -0.26 6.36 -10.42
C TYR A 49 0.85 7.39 -10.70
N THR A 50 0.62 8.63 -10.32
CA THR A 50 1.63 9.69 -10.40
C THR A 50 2.24 9.93 -9.02
N PRO A 51 3.56 9.79 -8.82
CA PRO A 51 4.17 10.01 -7.51
C PRO A 51 3.91 11.40 -6.91
N ALA A 52 3.82 12.45 -7.74
CA ALA A 52 3.50 13.80 -7.32
C ALA A 52 2.03 13.99 -6.82
N GLU A 53 1.14 13.03 -7.10
CA GLU A 53 -0.27 13.06 -6.68
C GLU A 53 -0.49 12.36 -5.34
N VAL A 54 0.55 11.73 -4.77
CA VAL A 54 0.52 11.19 -3.41
C VAL A 54 0.35 12.34 -2.42
N THR A 55 -0.67 12.24 -1.56
CA THR A 55 -1.00 13.27 -0.57
C THR A 55 -1.05 12.70 0.83
N GLU A 56 -0.45 13.42 1.78
CA GLU A 56 -0.54 13.16 3.21
C GLU A 56 -1.52 14.12 3.91
N ASP A 57 -2.30 14.90 3.13
CA ASP A 57 -3.26 15.87 3.68
C ASP A 57 -4.47 15.16 4.32
N PRO A 58 -4.63 15.23 5.66
CA PRO A 58 -5.75 14.59 6.34
C PRO A 58 -7.11 15.19 5.92
N ALA A 59 -7.14 16.46 5.51
CA ALA A 59 -8.37 17.11 5.07
C ALA A 59 -8.88 16.53 3.74
N ALA A 60 -7.97 16.19 2.82
CA ALA A 60 -8.31 15.55 1.56
C ALA A 60 -8.91 14.15 1.78
N ILE A 61 -8.35 13.37 2.73
CA ILE A 61 -8.87 12.06 3.11
C ILE A 61 -10.23 12.19 3.80
N THR A 62 -10.35 13.13 4.75
CA THR A 62 -11.61 13.43 5.47
C THR A 62 -12.73 13.82 4.51
N ALA A 63 -12.42 14.56 3.44
CA ALA A 63 -13.42 14.94 2.45
C ALA A 63 -14.04 13.72 1.74
N LYS A 64 -13.27 12.65 1.53
CA LYS A 64 -13.77 11.38 0.93
C LYS A 64 -14.40 10.44 1.97
N LEU A 65 -13.96 10.51 3.23
CA LEU A 65 -14.41 9.66 4.34
C LEU A 65 -14.82 10.50 5.58
N PRO A 66 -15.88 11.34 5.49
CA PRO A 66 -16.30 12.26 6.55
C PRO A 66 -16.76 11.59 7.85
N GLN A 67 -17.08 10.30 7.82
CA GLN A 67 -17.45 9.51 8.99
C GLN A 67 -16.25 9.12 9.86
N LEU A 68 -15.02 9.27 9.35
CA LEU A 68 -13.80 8.94 10.08
C LEU A 68 -13.23 10.18 10.78
N GLN A 69 -12.73 9.96 11.99
CA GLN A 69 -11.91 10.92 12.71
C GLN A 69 -10.46 10.80 12.23
N VAL A 70 -10.15 11.36 11.06
CA VAL A 70 -8.82 11.27 10.46
C VAL A 70 -7.85 12.17 11.22
N THR A 71 -6.81 11.57 11.81
CA THR A 71 -5.72 12.30 12.49
C THR A 71 -4.45 12.36 11.63
N GLY A 72 -4.35 11.51 10.61
CA GLY A 72 -3.27 11.46 9.64
C GLY A 72 -3.57 10.42 8.56
N GLY A 73 -2.68 10.29 7.58
CA GLY A 73 -2.79 9.26 6.57
C GLY A 73 -2.05 9.62 5.30
N ILE A 74 -2.08 8.70 4.36
CA ILE A 74 -1.60 8.87 3.00
C ILE A 74 -2.70 8.41 2.06
N SER A 75 -2.90 9.11 0.96
CA SER A 75 -3.79 8.69 -0.09
C SER A 75 -3.22 9.02 -1.45
N LEU A 76 -3.71 8.30 -2.46
CA LEU A 76 -3.36 8.57 -3.83
C LEU A 76 -4.48 8.07 -4.76
N ASP A 77 -4.62 8.77 -5.86
CA ASP A 77 -5.50 8.42 -6.96
C ASP A 77 -4.66 7.85 -8.11
N GLY A 78 -5.31 7.11 -9.00
CA GLY A 78 -4.67 6.62 -10.20
C GLY A 78 -5.65 6.08 -11.20
N ARG A 79 -5.11 5.30 -12.15
CA ARG A 79 -5.91 4.66 -13.19
C ARG A 79 -5.44 3.24 -13.54
N PHE A 80 -6.25 2.48 -14.26
CA PHE A 80 -5.90 1.14 -14.72
C PHE A 80 -5.16 1.15 -16.06
N THR A 81 -5.49 2.08 -16.94
CA THR A 81 -4.92 2.18 -18.29
C THR A 81 -3.61 2.98 -18.30
N ASP A 82 -2.65 2.60 -19.15
CA ASP A 82 -1.42 3.37 -19.36
C ASP A 82 -1.75 4.82 -19.81
N PRO A 83 -1.34 5.85 -19.05
CA PRO A 83 -1.60 7.25 -19.40
C PRO A 83 -0.99 7.71 -20.73
N TYR A 84 0.03 7.01 -21.24
CA TYR A 84 0.71 7.33 -22.50
C TYR A 84 0.16 6.57 -23.70
N ASP A 85 -0.72 5.59 -23.50
CA ASP A 85 -1.34 4.88 -24.62
C ASP A 85 -2.26 5.82 -25.41
N ARG A 86 -2.20 5.73 -26.74
CA ARG A 86 -2.74 6.78 -27.62
C ARG A 86 -4.24 6.70 -27.87
N VAL A 87 -4.96 5.66 -27.37
CA VAL A 87 -6.45 5.51 -27.40
C VAL A 87 -6.85 4.43 -26.37
N PRO A 88 -7.94 4.54 -25.55
CA PRO A 88 -9.15 5.38 -25.62
C PRO A 88 -9.31 6.38 -24.46
N VAL A 89 -10.32 7.26 -24.59
CA VAL A 89 -10.82 8.08 -23.47
C VAL A 89 -11.06 7.15 -22.28
N PRO A 90 -10.43 7.41 -21.11
CA PRO A 90 -10.67 6.65 -19.90
C PRO A 90 -12.16 6.55 -19.62
N THR A 91 -12.67 5.32 -19.49
CA THR A 91 -14.02 5.11 -18.97
C THR A 91 -14.06 5.51 -17.50
N PRO A 92 -15.24 5.84 -16.94
CA PRO A 92 -15.33 6.21 -15.53
C PRO A 92 -14.70 5.18 -14.59
N ASP A 93 -14.79 3.89 -14.91
CA ASP A 93 -14.18 2.77 -14.18
C ASP A 93 -12.67 2.60 -14.36
N ASP A 94 -12.03 3.44 -15.17
CA ASP A 94 -10.58 3.48 -15.28
C ASP A 94 -9.91 4.06 -14.02
N TYR A 95 -10.64 4.81 -13.19
CA TYR A 95 -10.09 5.55 -12.06
C TYR A 95 -10.30 4.84 -10.72
N TRP A 96 -9.31 4.97 -9.85
CA TRP A 96 -9.33 4.42 -8.50
C TRP A 96 -8.70 5.37 -7.49
N TRP A 97 -8.98 5.13 -6.21
CA TRP A 97 -8.42 5.86 -5.08
C TRP A 97 -8.07 4.88 -3.97
N GLN A 98 -6.94 5.10 -3.30
CA GLN A 98 -6.52 4.34 -2.13
C GLN A 98 -6.09 5.24 -0.99
N ALA A 99 -6.31 4.78 0.24
CA ALA A 99 -5.80 5.43 1.43
C ALA A 99 -5.40 4.45 2.53
N VAL A 100 -4.37 4.84 3.27
CA VAL A 100 -4.05 4.34 4.61
C VAL A 100 -4.32 5.49 5.55
N VAL A 101 -5.29 5.31 6.44
CA VAL A 101 -5.86 6.36 7.29
C VAL A 101 -5.52 6.06 8.73
N VAL A 102 -5.01 7.05 9.46
CA VAL A 102 -4.79 6.97 10.91
C VAL A 102 -5.99 7.59 11.63
N VAL A 103 -6.61 6.80 12.51
CA VAL A 103 -7.83 7.19 13.26
C VAL A 103 -7.70 6.98 14.77
N GLY A 104 -6.63 6.31 15.22
CA GLY A 104 -6.40 6.00 16.63
C GLY A 104 -7.03 4.68 17.08
N GLU A 105 -6.42 4.08 18.11
CA GLU A 105 -6.78 2.73 18.61
C GLU A 105 -8.23 2.64 19.13
N GLU A 106 -8.73 3.70 19.78
CA GLU A 106 -10.11 3.72 20.30
C GLU A 106 -11.13 3.59 19.16
N HIS A 107 -10.94 4.37 18.08
CA HIS A 107 -11.85 4.32 16.93
C HIS A 107 -11.71 3.00 16.15
N VAL A 108 -10.50 2.44 16.10
CA VAL A 108 -10.25 1.08 15.59
C VAL A 108 -11.09 0.05 16.34
N ALA A 109 -11.04 0.05 17.67
CA ALA A 109 -11.79 -0.88 18.50
C ALA A 109 -13.31 -0.76 18.26
N GLU A 110 -13.84 0.47 18.20
CA GLU A 110 -15.25 0.72 17.89
C GLU A 110 -15.69 0.17 16.51
N MET A 111 -14.81 0.23 15.51
CA MET A 111 -15.11 -0.35 14.19
C MET A 111 -15.10 -1.87 14.22
N ILE A 112 -14.17 -2.48 14.95
CA ILE A 112 -14.08 -3.94 15.10
C ILE A 112 -15.33 -4.47 15.80
N ASP A 113 -15.80 -3.81 16.86
CA ASP A 113 -17.03 -4.18 17.57
C ASP A 113 -18.24 -4.12 16.63
N ARG A 114 -18.36 -3.07 15.82
CA ARG A 114 -19.43 -2.94 14.81
C ARG A 114 -19.34 -4.01 13.73
N ALA A 115 -18.14 -4.28 13.21
CA ALA A 115 -17.92 -5.30 12.18
C ALA A 115 -18.29 -6.69 12.71
N SER A 116 -17.87 -7.02 13.94
CA SER A 116 -18.17 -8.29 14.61
C SER A 116 -19.67 -8.47 14.87
N ALA A 117 -20.37 -7.41 15.27
CA ALA A 117 -21.83 -7.44 15.45
C ALA A 117 -22.58 -7.70 14.13
N ALA A 118 -22.06 -7.18 13.01
CA ALA A 118 -22.60 -7.47 11.69
C ALA A 118 -22.38 -8.94 11.30
N THR A 119 -21.19 -9.50 11.52
CA THR A 119 -20.88 -10.92 11.25
C THR A 119 -21.80 -11.88 11.99
N ALA A 120 -22.04 -11.60 13.28
CA ALA A 120 -22.92 -12.41 14.13
C ALA A 120 -24.37 -12.43 13.62
N SER A 121 -24.80 -11.34 12.96
CA SER A 121 -26.13 -11.23 12.36
C SER A 121 -26.26 -12.02 11.06
N ASP A 122 -25.17 -12.15 10.30
CA ASP A 122 -25.12 -12.89 9.03
C ASP A 122 -24.87 -14.40 9.20
N GLY A 123 -24.84 -14.89 10.45
CA GLY A 123 -24.67 -16.31 10.78
C GLY A 123 -23.23 -16.82 10.65
N GLY A 124 -22.24 -15.93 10.70
CA GLY A 124 -20.83 -16.26 10.53
C GLY A 124 -20.29 -17.18 11.63
N GLY A 125 -19.75 -18.33 11.24
CA GLY A 125 -18.84 -19.12 12.06
C GLY A 125 -17.43 -18.52 12.07
N ASP A 126 -16.54 -19.07 12.90
CA ASP A 126 -15.11 -18.71 12.96
C ASP A 126 -14.49 -18.84 11.57
N GLY A 127 -14.51 -17.75 10.80
CA GLY A 127 -14.04 -17.71 9.43
C GLY A 127 -12.55 -17.98 9.38
N GLU A 128 -12.14 -18.80 8.42
CA GLU A 128 -10.72 -18.94 8.09
C GLU A 128 -10.14 -17.56 7.76
N VAL A 129 -8.95 -17.27 8.29
CA VAL A 129 -8.24 -16.03 7.98
C VAL A 129 -7.89 -16.05 6.49
N LEU A 130 -8.27 -15.00 5.77
CA LEU A 130 -7.88 -14.82 4.38
C LEU A 130 -6.36 -14.63 4.29
N THR A 131 -5.73 -15.38 3.39
CA THR A 131 -4.28 -15.34 3.18
C THR A 131 -3.96 -15.23 1.69
N GLY A 132 -2.77 -14.72 1.37
CA GLY A 132 -2.23 -14.65 0.01
C GLY A 132 -2.49 -13.33 -0.73
N GLU A 133 -1.50 -12.93 -1.53
CA GLU A 133 -1.58 -11.77 -2.41
C GLU A 133 -2.63 -11.96 -3.51
N GLY A 134 -3.36 -10.90 -3.85
CA GLY A 134 -4.38 -10.93 -4.89
C GLY A 134 -5.67 -11.66 -4.48
N THR A 135 -5.77 -12.11 -3.22
CA THR A 135 -7.03 -12.62 -2.66
C THR A 135 -8.07 -11.50 -2.69
N SER A 136 -9.17 -11.74 -3.40
CA SER A 136 -10.25 -10.78 -3.52
C SER A 136 -11.00 -10.68 -2.20
N THR A 137 -10.94 -9.51 -1.59
CA THR A 137 -11.78 -9.09 -0.46
C THR A 137 -13.15 -8.56 -0.90
N MET A 138 -13.34 -8.40 -2.22
CA MET A 138 -14.55 -7.84 -2.80
C MET A 138 -15.73 -8.78 -2.55
N ASN A 139 -16.65 -8.33 -1.69
CA ASN A 139 -17.85 -9.03 -1.19
C ASN A 139 -17.67 -9.90 0.05
N GLU A 140 -16.49 -9.94 0.65
CA GLU A 140 -16.30 -10.63 1.92
C GLU A 140 -17.14 -9.95 3.03
N PRO A 141 -17.74 -10.74 3.95
CA PRO A 141 -18.57 -10.18 5.00
C PRO A 141 -17.74 -9.32 5.96
N ALA A 142 -18.40 -8.33 6.56
CA ALA A 142 -17.78 -7.58 7.65
C ALA A 142 -17.36 -8.52 8.78
N GLY A 143 -16.23 -8.24 9.42
CA GLY A 143 -15.62 -9.05 10.48
C GLY A 143 -14.74 -10.19 9.99
N THR A 144 -14.64 -10.43 8.67
CA THR A 144 -13.70 -11.40 8.11
C THR A 144 -12.26 -10.98 8.43
N ARG A 145 -11.45 -11.93 8.91
CA ARG A 145 -10.03 -11.72 9.19
C ARG A 145 -9.20 -11.89 7.91
N ALA A 146 -8.19 -11.07 7.74
CA ALA A 146 -7.23 -11.13 6.65
C ALA A 146 -5.82 -10.86 7.18
N ASP A 147 -4.82 -11.57 6.67
CA ASP A 147 -3.42 -11.31 7.01
C ASP A 147 -2.85 -10.10 6.24
N ASP A 148 -1.62 -9.70 6.58
CA ASP A 148 -0.92 -8.60 5.91
C ASP A 148 -0.71 -8.83 4.41
N SER A 149 -0.65 -10.08 3.93
CA SER A 149 -0.39 -10.38 2.52
C SER A 149 -1.60 -10.08 1.63
N VAL A 150 -2.81 -10.23 2.16
CA VAL A 150 -4.05 -9.81 1.48
C VAL A 150 -4.06 -8.29 1.29
N ILE A 151 -3.75 -7.54 2.35
CA ILE A 151 -3.76 -6.07 2.32
C ILE A 151 -2.62 -5.52 1.45
N SER A 152 -1.44 -6.11 1.54
CA SER A 152 -0.30 -5.74 0.68
C SER A 152 -0.59 -6.03 -0.79
N GLY A 153 -1.31 -7.11 -1.09
CA GLY A 153 -1.68 -7.48 -2.46
C GLY A 153 -2.69 -6.54 -3.13
N VAL A 154 -3.37 -5.67 -2.38
CA VAL A 154 -4.30 -4.66 -2.94
C VAL A 154 -3.72 -3.25 -2.96
N LEU A 155 -2.79 -2.94 -2.06
CA LEU A 155 -2.23 -1.58 -1.92
C LEU A 155 -1.15 -1.28 -2.95
N MET A 156 -1.06 -0.01 -3.34
CA MET A 156 0.07 0.50 -4.14
C MET A 156 1.35 0.62 -3.30
N GLY A 157 2.51 0.46 -3.93
CA GLY A 157 3.83 0.53 -3.27
C GLY A 157 3.99 1.64 -2.21
N PRO A 158 3.67 2.93 -2.51
CA PRO A 158 3.78 4.00 -1.52
C PRO A 158 2.91 3.80 -0.27
N LEU A 159 1.72 3.20 -0.41
CA LEU A 159 0.88 2.90 0.75
C LEU A 159 1.36 1.65 1.48
N GLN A 160 1.92 0.65 0.79
CA GLN A 160 2.50 -0.53 1.43
C GLN A 160 3.65 -0.15 2.38
N GLU A 161 4.50 0.80 1.97
CA GLU A 161 5.57 1.32 2.82
C GLU A 161 5.00 2.01 4.07
N GLN A 162 3.89 2.73 3.91
CA GLN A 162 3.28 3.46 5.01
C GLN A 162 2.46 2.55 5.93
N VAL A 163 1.74 1.55 5.41
CA VAL A 163 0.77 0.73 6.16
C VAL A 163 1.44 -0.11 7.24
N GLY A 164 2.66 -0.59 6.99
CA GLY A 164 3.42 -1.44 7.92
C GLY A 164 2.73 -2.79 8.17
N GLN A 165 3.15 -3.47 9.24
CA GLN A 165 2.55 -4.74 9.67
C GLN A 165 1.44 -4.48 10.68
N CYS A 166 0.33 -5.21 10.56
CA CYS A 166 -0.68 -5.18 11.60
C CYS A 166 -0.25 -6.07 12.79
N PRO A 167 -0.39 -5.63 14.05
CA PRO A 167 0.02 -6.43 15.21
C PRO A 167 -0.71 -7.77 15.34
N THR A 168 -1.96 -7.84 14.85
CA THR A 168 -2.79 -9.04 14.87
C THR A 168 -3.18 -9.41 13.45
N ASP A 169 -4.45 -9.21 13.07
CA ASP A 169 -4.97 -9.39 11.72
C ASP A 169 -5.67 -8.11 11.29
N TRP A 170 -5.93 -8.01 9.99
CA TRP A 170 -6.84 -7.04 9.44
C TRP A 170 -8.27 -7.56 9.53
N ILE A 171 -9.19 -6.70 9.97
CA ILE A 171 -10.62 -7.00 10.00
C ILE A 171 -11.28 -6.27 8.85
N LEU A 172 -11.89 -7.00 7.92
CA LEU A 172 -12.64 -6.42 6.81
C LEU A 172 -13.90 -5.75 7.36
N LEU A 173 -14.14 -4.50 6.95
CA LEU A 173 -15.35 -3.76 7.31
C LEU A 173 -16.53 -4.09 6.38
N GLY A 174 -16.26 -4.79 5.27
CA GLY A 174 -17.26 -5.25 4.31
C GLY A 174 -18.20 -4.14 3.85
N LYS A 175 -19.49 -4.49 3.65
CA LYS A 175 -20.53 -3.54 3.20
C LYS A 175 -21.03 -2.59 4.31
N THR A 176 -20.56 -2.75 5.55
CA THR A 176 -21.01 -1.92 6.67
C THR A 176 -20.31 -0.57 6.71
N PHE A 177 -19.17 -0.45 6.01
CA PHE A 177 -18.42 0.79 5.93
C PHE A 177 -18.85 1.60 4.70
N THR A 178 -19.51 2.73 4.92
CA THR A 178 -19.83 3.70 3.87
C THR A 178 -19.59 5.11 4.40
N ALA A 179 -19.16 6.00 3.52
CA ALA A 179 -19.05 7.43 3.78
C ALA A 179 -20.31 8.22 3.44
N ASP A 180 -21.17 7.64 2.62
CA ASP A 180 -22.50 8.18 2.32
C ASP A 180 -23.55 7.21 2.88
N GLU A 181 -24.14 7.56 4.02
CA GLU A 181 -25.19 6.76 4.67
C GLU A 181 -26.48 6.67 3.83
N THR A 182 -26.65 7.54 2.82
CA THR A 182 -27.80 7.45 1.90
C THR A 182 -27.64 6.31 0.89
N HIS A 183 -26.41 5.82 0.69
CA HIS A 183 -26.11 4.68 -0.18
C HIS A 183 -26.20 3.37 0.59
N THR A 184 -27.40 2.81 0.62
CA THR A 184 -27.71 1.59 1.38
C THR A 184 -27.43 0.29 0.63
N LYS A 185 -27.03 0.36 -0.65
CA LYS A 185 -26.82 -0.82 -1.50
C LYS A 185 -25.36 -1.27 -1.59
N SER A 186 -24.43 -0.33 -1.48
CA SER A 186 -23.00 -0.56 -1.65
C SER A 186 -22.20 0.41 -0.79
N PRO A 187 -21.05 -0.02 -0.26
CA PRO A 187 -20.14 0.87 0.45
C PRO A 187 -19.53 1.87 -0.55
N VAL A 188 -19.63 3.17 -0.26
CA VAL A 188 -19.10 4.23 -1.13
C VAL A 188 -18.36 5.31 -0.35
N THR A 189 -17.43 6.01 -1.00
CA THR A 189 -16.86 7.28 -0.51
C THR A 189 -17.87 8.43 -0.70
N ALA A 190 -17.61 9.58 -0.09
CA ALA A 190 -18.48 10.77 -0.21
C ALA A 190 -18.57 11.32 -1.66
N ASP A 191 -17.53 11.10 -2.47
CA ASP A 191 -17.49 11.40 -3.90
C ASP A 191 -17.98 10.24 -4.79
N ARG A 192 -18.61 9.22 -4.18
CA ARG A 192 -19.29 8.08 -4.82
C ARG A 192 -18.37 7.08 -5.54
N LEU A 193 -17.14 6.94 -5.08
CA LEU A 193 -16.32 5.77 -5.45
C LEU A 193 -16.85 4.56 -4.69
N VAL A 194 -16.97 3.42 -5.36
CA VAL A 194 -17.35 2.16 -4.72
C VAL A 194 -16.15 1.61 -3.99
N ILE A 195 -16.31 1.36 -2.70
CA ILE A 195 -15.27 0.79 -1.85
C ILE A 195 -15.20 -0.71 -2.13
N THR A 196 -14.07 -1.15 -2.66
CA THR A 196 -13.79 -2.54 -3.02
C THR A 196 -13.10 -3.29 -1.89
N THR A 197 -12.30 -2.58 -1.11
CA THR A 197 -11.71 -3.09 0.14
C THR A 197 -11.78 -2.01 1.21
N ALA A 198 -12.23 -2.36 2.41
CA ALA A 198 -12.00 -1.57 3.61
C ALA A 198 -11.63 -2.50 4.75
N ALA A 199 -10.51 -2.23 5.42
CA ALA A 199 -10.00 -3.08 6.48
C ALA A 199 -9.42 -2.24 7.61
N VAL A 200 -9.59 -2.69 8.84
CA VAL A 200 -9.06 -2.04 10.04
C VAL A 200 -8.03 -2.96 10.70
N CYS A 201 -6.93 -2.39 11.18
CA CYS A 201 -5.87 -3.18 11.81
C CYS A 201 -6.16 -3.45 13.29
N GLU A 202 -6.38 -4.71 13.67
CA GLU A 202 -6.64 -5.11 15.05
C GLU A 202 -5.42 -4.90 15.96
N GLY A 203 -5.59 -4.10 17.01
CA GLY A 203 -4.51 -3.68 17.90
C GLY A 203 -3.62 -2.57 17.34
N GLY A 204 -4.00 -1.94 16.22
CA GLY A 204 -3.34 -0.78 15.65
C GLY A 204 -4.22 0.48 15.62
N ASP A 205 -3.83 1.46 14.83
CA ASP A 205 -4.46 2.78 14.72
C ASP A 205 -4.96 3.11 13.30
N ARG A 206 -4.97 2.11 12.40
CA ARG A 206 -5.08 2.32 10.95
C ARG A 206 -6.26 1.63 10.29
N ILE A 207 -6.72 2.25 9.21
CA ILE A 207 -7.68 1.71 8.25
C ILE A 207 -7.03 1.77 6.86
N VAL A 208 -7.29 0.75 6.05
CA VAL A 208 -7.00 0.74 4.62
C VAL A 208 -8.31 0.83 3.84
N VAL A 209 -8.32 1.64 2.79
CA VAL A 209 -9.44 1.76 1.85
C VAL A 209 -8.92 1.67 0.41
N ASP A 210 -9.52 0.78 -0.37
CA ASP A 210 -9.42 0.71 -1.83
C ASP A 210 -10.80 1.01 -2.41
N ALA A 211 -10.87 1.94 -3.36
CA ALA A 211 -12.11 2.34 -4.00
C ALA A 211 -11.94 2.57 -5.49
N LEU A 212 -12.96 2.20 -6.26
CA LEU A 212 -13.00 2.33 -7.70
C LEU A 212 -14.15 3.26 -8.10
N ARG A 213 -13.94 4.02 -9.16
CA ARG A 213 -15.03 4.73 -9.81
C ARG A 213 -15.83 3.72 -10.65
N PHE A 214 -17.16 3.88 -10.72
CA PHE A 214 -18.06 3.03 -11.53
C PHE A 214 -19.02 3.90 -12.34
#